data_AF-D5SV16-F1
#
_entry.id   AF-D5SV16-F1
#
_cell.length_a   1.000
_cell.length_b   1.000
_cell.length_c   1.000
_cell.angle_alpha   90.00
_cell.angle_beta   90.00
_cell.angle_gamma   90.00
#
_symmetry.space_group_name_H-M   'P 1'
#
loop_
_entity.id
_entity.type
_entity.pdbx_description
1 polymer ?
#
loop_
_entity_poly.entity_id
_entity_poly.type
_entity_poly.pdbx_seq_one_letter_code
_entity_poly.pdbx_strand_id
1 'polypeptide(L)'
;MYLKIFCALELPLMGMRLTKETNSESFEHDSENVYEWMWLTLKNLPFALNVSREHGWAGIDDETESTATTEGLNTLVKPGPVYFFGWDRSTDSYIDELPDWLPQVVADRLDMDVFVYNGRRSVEIPDCVPAAIIRPHQKR
;
A
#
# COMPACT_ATOMS: atom_id res chain seq x y z
N MET A 1 0.87 -10.18 10.61
CA MET A 1 1.89 -9.16 10.46
C MET A 1 1.47 -8.32 9.28
N TYR A 2 1.60 -7.01 9.36
CA TYR A 2 1.34 -6.13 8.23
C TYR A 2 2.44 -5.08 8.11
N LEU A 3 2.59 -4.55 6.90
CA LEU A 3 3.54 -3.48 6.63
C LEU A 3 2.77 -2.18 6.40
N LYS A 4 3.37 -1.08 6.80
CA LYS A 4 2.88 0.27 6.53
C LYS A 4 4.01 1.11 5.96
N ILE A 5 3.70 1.91 4.95
CA ILE A 5 4.60 2.94 4.43
C ILE A 5 3.82 4.24 4.23
N PHE A 6 4.55 5.35 4.14
CA PHE A 6 3.99 6.64 3.73
C PHE A 6 4.52 6.94 2.34
N CYS A 7 3.67 6.80 1.32
CA CYS A 7 4.07 6.92 -0.06
C CYS A 7 2.94 7.51 -0.90
N ALA A 8 3.25 8.55 -1.66
CA ALA A 8 2.30 9.21 -2.57
C ALA A 8 2.27 8.57 -3.97
N LEU A 9 3.10 7.56 -4.25
CA LEU A 9 3.07 6.85 -5.53
C LEU A 9 1.72 6.17 -5.72
N GLU A 10 1.19 6.19 -6.95
CA GLU A 10 0.01 5.42 -7.33
C GLU A 10 0.28 3.91 -7.15
N LEU A 11 -0.75 3.15 -6.75
CA LEU A 11 -0.60 1.72 -6.48
C LEU A 11 -0.04 0.93 -7.68
N PRO A 12 -0.49 1.12 -8.94
CA PRO A 12 0.10 0.41 -10.07
C PRO A 12 1.60 0.71 -10.26
N LEU A 13 2.04 1.96 -10.07
CA LEU A 13 3.46 2.33 -10.13
C LEU A 13 4.27 1.67 -9.01
N MET A 14 3.71 1.58 -7.80
CA MET A 14 4.31 0.81 -6.70
C MET A 14 4.42 -0.68 -7.08
N GLY A 15 3.36 -1.24 -7.67
CA GLY A 15 3.34 -2.60 -8.19
C GLY A 15 4.48 -2.86 -9.16
N MET A 16 4.62 -2.01 -10.18
CA MET A 16 5.71 -2.11 -11.17
C MET A 16 7.10 -2.09 -10.51
N ARG A 17 7.33 -1.20 -9.53
CA ARG A 17 8.62 -1.16 -8.79
C ARG A 17 8.83 -2.43 -7.96
N LEU A 18 7.78 -2.99 -7.38
CA LEU A 18 7.83 -4.15 -6.51
C LEU A 18 7.89 -5.48 -7.27
N THR A 19 7.28 -5.63 -8.44
CA THR A 19 7.28 -6.89 -9.20
C THR A 19 8.27 -6.89 -10.37
N LYS A 20 8.78 -5.71 -10.75
CA LYS A 20 9.51 -5.45 -12.01
C LYS A 20 8.67 -5.66 -13.27
N GLU A 21 7.34 -5.68 -13.14
CA GLU A 21 6.45 -5.64 -14.28
C GLU A 21 6.56 -4.29 -14.99
N THR A 22 6.40 -4.29 -16.31
CA THR A 22 6.50 -3.07 -17.14
C THR A 22 5.15 -2.51 -17.55
N ASN A 23 4.06 -3.21 -17.25
CA ASN A 23 2.69 -2.79 -17.59
C ASN A 23 1.83 -2.65 -16.32
N SER A 24 1.17 -1.50 -16.16
CA SER A 24 0.24 -1.23 -15.06
C SER A 24 -1.06 -2.03 -15.17
N GLU A 25 -1.47 -2.44 -16.37
CA GLU A 25 -2.68 -3.25 -16.60
C GLU A 25 -2.51 -4.70 -16.13
N SER A 26 -1.29 -5.11 -15.74
CA SER A 26 -1.02 -6.44 -15.19
C SER A 26 -1.49 -6.59 -13.74
N PHE A 27 -1.93 -5.51 -13.10
CA PHE A 27 -2.38 -5.53 -11.72
C PHE A 27 -3.90 -5.50 -11.63
N GLU A 28 -4.45 -6.45 -10.88
CA GLU A 28 -5.82 -6.39 -10.40
C GLU A 28 -5.88 -5.29 -9.33
N HIS A 29 -6.43 -4.13 -9.71
CA HIS A 29 -6.54 -2.93 -8.87
C HIS A 29 -7.90 -2.29 -9.06
N ASP A 30 -8.40 -1.66 -8.01
CA ASP A 30 -9.63 -0.88 -8.03
C ASP A 30 -9.50 0.35 -7.13
N SER A 31 -10.26 1.39 -7.44
CA SER A 31 -10.38 2.62 -6.67
C SER A 31 -11.86 2.84 -6.35
N GLU A 32 -12.28 2.33 -5.19
CA GLU A 32 -13.66 2.34 -4.73
C GLU A 32 -13.91 3.44 -3.69
N ASN A 33 -14.82 4.38 -3.99
CA ASN A 33 -15.29 5.41 -3.06
C ASN A 33 -14.17 6.22 -2.40
N VAL A 34 -13.68 5.78 -1.24
CA VAL A 34 -12.68 6.43 -0.36
C VAL A 34 -11.35 5.64 -0.31
N TYR A 35 -11.33 4.42 -0.83
CA TYR A 35 -10.19 3.51 -0.75
C TYR A 35 -9.74 3.05 -2.13
N GLU A 36 -8.45 2.81 -2.29
CA GLU A 36 -7.91 2.10 -3.43
C GLU A 36 -7.16 0.85 -2.96
N TRP A 37 -7.21 -0.19 -3.77
CA TRP A 37 -6.55 -1.46 -3.49
C TRP A 37 -5.96 -2.09 -4.75
N MET A 38 -4.96 -2.95 -4.55
CA MET A 38 -4.28 -3.71 -5.59
C MET A 38 -3.81 -5.05 -5.04
N TRP A 39 -3.90 -6.11 -5.86
CA TRP A 39 -3.27 -7.40 -5.58
C TRP A 39 -1.88 -7.49 -6.21
N LEU A 40 -0.86 -7.78 -5.39
CA LEU A 40 0.49 -8.05 -5.87
C LEU A 40 0.87 -9.51 -5.68
N THR A 41 1.27 -10.15 -6.77
CA THR A 41 1.88 -11.48 -6.73
C THR A 41 3.39 -11.34 -6.88
N LEU A 42 4.15 -11.66 -5.82
CA LEU A 42 5.61 -11.72 -5.89
C LEU A 42 6.04 -13.17 -6.16
N LYS A 43 6.99 -13.36 -7.09
CA LYS A 43 7.46 -14.69 -7.53
C LYS A 43 7.85 -15.67 -6.41
N ASN A 44 8.28 -15.15 -5.26
CA ASN A 44 8.74 -15.94 -4.11
C ASN A 44 7.78 -15.90 -2.90
N LEU A 45 6.55 -15.42 -3.08
CA LEU A 45 5.50 -15.48 -2.07
C LEU A 45 4.47 -16.55 -2.45
N PRO A 46 4.08 -17.45 -1.54
CA PRO A 46 3.04 -18.45 -1.80
C PRO A 46 1.61 -17.87 -1.71
N PHE A 47 1.48 -16.54 -1.54
CA PHE A 47 0.23 -15.81 -1.39
C PHE A 47 0.35 -14.44 -2.09
N ALA A 48 -0.79 -13.77 -2.30
CA ALA A 48 -0.82 -12.41 -2.82
C ALA A 48 -0.68 -11.39 -1.69
N LEU A 49 -0.20 -10.18 -2.00
CA LEU A 49 -0.30 -9.05 -1.10
C LEU A 49 -1.52 -8.23 -1.48
N ASN A 50 -2.43 -8.00 -0.53
CA ASN A 50 -3.36 -6.87 -0.59
C ASN A 50 -2.58 -5.60 -0.27
N VAL A 51 -2.51 -4.69 -1.23
CA VAL A 51 -1.94 -3.36 -1.04
C VAL A 51 -3.08 -2.37 -1.10
N SER A 52 -3.29 -1.60 -0.04
CA SER A 52 -4.43 -0.69 0.05
C SER A 52 -4.09 0.60 0.77
N ARG A 53 -4.81 1.67 0.42
CA ARG A 53 -4.76 2.96 1.11
C ARG A 53 -6.07 3.71 0.99
N GLU A 54 -6.27 4.67 1.88
CA GLU A 54 -7.23 5.76 1.68
C GLU A 54 -6.63 6.70 0.62
N HIS A 55 -7.40 7.02 -0.43
CA HIS A 55 -6.85 7.73 -1.59
C HIS A 55 -6.81 9.25 -1.42
N GLY A 56 -7.34 9.79 -0.33
CA GLY A 56 -7.15 11.17 0.13
C GLY A 56 -8.35 12.08 -0.10
N TRP A 57 -9.46 11.56 -0.61
CA TRP A 57 -10.64 12.37 -0.94
C TRP A 57 -11.63 12.49 0.22
N ALA A 58 -11.47 11.70 1.29
CA ALA A 58 -12.38 11.74 2.46
C ALA A 58 -12.52 13.14 3.10
N GLY A 59 -11.51 14.00 2.91
CA GLY A 59 -11.47 15.36 3.45
C GLY A 59 -11.90 16.46 2.48
N ILE A 60 -12.31 16.13 1.25
CA ILE A 60 -12.75 17.08 0.23
C ILE A 60 -14.28 17.04 0.21
N ASP A 61 -14.93 18.19 0.46
CA ASP A 61 -16.38 18.30 0.36
C ASP A 61 -16.86 18.40 -1.10
N ASP A 62 -18.11 17.98 -1.34
CA ASP A 62 -18.75 17.94 -2.66
C ASP A 62 -18.75 19.31 -3.38
N GLU A 63 -18.80 20.41 -2.62
CA GLU A 63 -18.78 21.78 -3.17
C GLU A 63 -17.39 22.12 -3.71
N THR A 64 -16.33 21.75 -2.99
CA THR A 64 -14.94 21.89 -3.41
C THR A 64 -14.63 20.98 -4.58
N GLU A 65 -15.11 19.72 -4.55
CA GLU A 65 -14.95 18.79 -5.67
C GLU A 65 -15.59 19.30 -6.96
N SER A 66 -16.80 19.87 -6.87
CA SER A 66 -17.56 20.33 -8.04
C SER A 66 -17.07 21.66 -8.63
N THR A 67 -16.32 22.47 -7.88
CA THR A 67 -15.89 23.81 -8.30
C THR A 67 -14.40 23.94 -8.58
N ALA A 68 -13.57 23.05 -8.06
CA ALA A 68 -12.13 23.08 -8.27
C ALA A 68 -11.72 22.50 -9.63
N THR A 69 -10.58 22.97 -10.14
CA THR A 69 -9.94 22.34 -11.29
C THR A 69 -9.29 21.02 -10.87
N THR A 70 -9.08 20.10 -11.81
CA THR A 70 -8.36 18.84 -11.54
C THR A 70 -6.99 19.09 -10.92
N GLU A 71 -6.26 20.12 -11.38
CA GLU A 71 -4.98 20.50 -10.80
C GLU A 71 -5.13 21.01 -9.35
N GLY A 72 -6.17 21.81 -9.08
CA GLY A 72 -6.51 22.24 -7.73
C GLY A 72 -6.83 21.06 -6.80
N LEU A 73 -7.65 20.12 -7.26
CA LEU A 73 -8.00 18.92 -6.49
C LEU A 73 -6.76 18.07 -6.18
N ASN A 74 -5.87 17.88 -7.15
CA ASN A 74 -4.63 17.13 -6.95
C ASN A 74 -3.70 17.75 -5.88
N THR A 75 -3.82 19.05 -5.58
CA THR A 75 -3.09 19.68 -4.47
C THR A 75 -3.75 19.51 -3.11
N LEU A 76 -5.06 19.21 -3.10
CA LEU A 76 -5.86 19.03 -1.90
C LEU A 76 -5.89 17.58 -1.44
N VAL A 77 -5.89 16.65 -2.39
CA VAL A 77 -5.87 15.20 -2.14
C VAL A 77 -4.59 14.84 -1.39
N LYS A 78 -4.75 14.24 -0.20
CA LYS A 78 -3.64 13.79 0.64
C LYS A 78 -3.83 12.30 0.93
N PRO A 79 -3.26 11.41 0.09
CA PRO A 79 -3.41 9.98 0.28
C PRO A 79 -2.93 9.57 1.67
N GLY A 80 -3.67 8.65 2.27
CA GLY A 80 -3.30 8.02 3.52
C GLY A 80 -2.07 7.12 3.40
N PRO A 81 -1.66 6.49 4.51
CA PRO A 81 -0.61 5.49 4.50
C PRO A 81 -1.00 4.28 3.64
N VAL A 82 0.00 3.62 3.06
CA VAL A 82 -0.21 2.37 2.31
C VAL A 82 0.06 1.19 3.21
N TYR A 83 -0.86 0.23 3.21
CA TYR A 83 -0.79 -0.98 3.99
C TYR A 83 -0.58 -2.19 3.10
N PHE A 84 0.18 -3.17 3.59
CA PHE A 84 0.41 -4.45 2.93
C PHE A 84 0.00 -5.58 3.85
N PHE A 85 -0.95 -6.39 3.37
CA PHE A 85 -1.42 -7.60 4.05
C PHE A 85 -1.21 -8.81 3.16
N GLY A 86 -0.81 -9.94 3.72
CA GLY A 86 -0.79 -11.20 2.99
C GLY A 86 -2.22 -11.75 2.87
N TRP A 87 -2.57 -12.28 1.71
CA TRP A 87 -3.86 -12.87 1.40
C TRP A 87 -3.69 -14.15 0.59
N ASP A 88 -4.15 -15.26 1.15
CA ASP A 88 -4.24 -16.52 0.45
C ASP A 88 -5.55 -16.58 -0.34
N ARG A 89 -5.44 -16.42 -1.66
CA ARG A 89 -6.59 -16.49 -2.58
C ARG A 89 -7.20 -17.88 -2.67
N SER A 90 -6.48 -18.94 -2.28
CA SER A 90 -7.00 -20.31 -2.35
C SER A 90 -7.95 -20.63 -1.20
N THR A 91 -7.72 -20.01 -0.04
CA THR A 91 -8.54 -20.16 1.17
C THR A 91 -9.39 -18.94 1.48
N ASP A 92 -9.27 -17.89 0.67
CA ASP A 92 -9.94 -16.59 0.83
C ASP A 92 -9.72 -15.99 2.23
N SER A 93 -8.46 -16.00 2.67
CA SER A 93 -8.11 -15.62 4.04
C SER A 93 -6.83 -14.81 4.13
N TYR A 94 -6.78 -13.89 5.11
CA TYR A 94 -5.56 -13.18 5.43
C TYR A 94 -4.49 -14.15 5.96
N ILE A 95 -3.23 -13.79 5.75
CA ILE A 95 -2.06 -14.47 6.29
C ILE A 95 -1.63 -13.81 7.61
N ASP A 96 -1.33 -14.61 8.63
CA ASP A 96 -0.90 -14.11 9.94
C ASP A 96 0.54 -13.63 9.97
N GLU A 97 1.42 -14.17 9.14
CA GLU A 97 2.84 -13.86 9.16
C GLU A 97 3.38 -13.66 7.75
N LEU A 98 4.03 -12.53 7.52
CA LEU A 98 4.76 -12.29 6.27
C LEU A 98 6.22 -12.72 6.48
N PRO A 99 6.94 -13.11 5.41
CA PRO A 99 8.35 -13.45 5.54
C PRO A 99 9.21 -12.25 5.97
N ASP A 100 10.21 -12.50 6.83
CA ASP A 100 11.13 -11.47 7.36
C ASP A 100 11.91 -10.71 6.28
N TRP A 101 12.10 -11.29 5.09
CA TRP A 101 12.79 -10.64 3.98
C TRP A 101 11.92 -9.59 3.27
N LEU A 102 10.58 -9.69 3.37
CA LEU A 102 9.66 -8.87 2.60
C LEU A 102 9.74 -7.37 2.95
N PRO A 103 9.79 -6.95 4.23
CA PRO A 103 9.94 -5.55 4.59
C PRO A 103 11.14 -4.87 3.92
N GLN A 104 12.31 -5.54 3.91
CA GLN A 104 13.51 -4.99 3.28
C GLN A 104 13.36 -4.88 1.76
N VAL A 105 12.73 -5.85 1.11
CA VAL A 105 12.44 -5.79 -0.33
C VAL A 105 11.53 -4.61 -0.66
N VAL A 106 10.50 -4.36 0.16
CA VAL A 106 9.61 -3.21 -0.02
C VAL A 106 10.39 -1.91 0.17
N ALA A 107 11.18 -1.80 1.25
CA ALA A 107 11.98 -0.62 1.56
C ALA A 107 12.95 -0.28 0.41
N ASP A 108 13.72 -1.25 -0.07
CA ASP A 108 14.74 -1.04 -1.10
C ASP A 108 14.15 -0.71 -2.49
N ARG A 109 12.99 -1.29 -2.82
CA ARG A 109 12.36 -1.10 -4.15
C ARG A 109 11.54 0.18 -4.24
N LEU A 110 10.95 0.61 -3.13
CA LEU A 110 10.17 1.84 -3.08
C LEU A 110 10.98 3.04 -2.58
N ASP A 111 12.16 2.80 -2.02
CA ASP A 111 13.01 3.82 -1.38
C ASP A 111 12.26 4.54 -0.24
N MET A 112 11.63 3.75 0.64
CA MET A 112 10.79 4.22 1.74
C MET A 112 11.07 3.45 3.03
N ASP A 113 10.90 4.12 4.18
CA ASP A 113 10.87 3.46 5.48
C ASP A 113 9.62 2.57 5.59
N VAL A 114 9.82 1.32 6.00
CA VAL A 114 8.76 0.31 6.18
C VAL A 114 8.55 0.03 7.66
N PHE A 115 7.35 0.33 8.14
CA PHE A 115 6.93 0.08 9.51
C PHE A 115 6.29 -1.30 9.58
N VAL A 116 6.81 -2.16 10.47
CA VAL A 116 6.37 -3.55 10.62
C VAL A 116 5.53 -3.69 11.89
N TYR A 117 4.37 -4.33 11.77
CA TYR A 117 3.42 -4.50 12.87
C TYR A 117 3.05 -5.97 13.07
N ASN A 118 3.01 -6.43 14.32
CA ASN A 118 2.64 -7.80 14.67
C ASN A 118 1.12 -8.03 14.54
N GLY A 119 0.73 -9.24 14.15
CA GLY A 119 -0.68 -9.64 14.03
C GLY A 119 -1.43 -8.97 12.89
N ARG A 120 -2.77 -8.95 12.98
CA ARG A 120 -3.68 -8.25 12.06
C ARG A 120 -4.43 -7.20 12.87
N ARG A 121 -4.66 -5.99 12.32
CA ARG A 121 -5.54 -4.99 12.94
C ARG A 121 -6.62 -4.55 11.96
N SER A 122 -7.81 -4.33 12.49
CA SER A 122 -8.86 -3.58 11.78
C SER A 122 -8.36 -2.16 11.54
N VAL A 123 -8.63 -1.61 10.37
CA VAL A 123 -8.32 -0.23 9.97
C VAL A 123 -9.00 0.81 10.88
N GLU A 124 -10.02 0.41 11.63
CA GLU A 124 -10.75 1.27 12.59
C GLU A 124 -9.99 1.49 13.91
N ILE A 125 -8.94 0.71 14.17
CA ILE A 125 -8.16 0.80 15.40
C ILE A 125 -6.84 1.53 15.08
N PRO A 126 -6.49 2.62 15.80
CA PRO A 126 -5.20 3.28 15.62
C PRO A 126 -4.04 2.30 15.71
N ASP A 127 -3.03 2.50 14.86
CA ASP A 127 -1.82 1.69 14.91
C ASP A 127 -1.17 1.76 16.30
N CYS A 128 -0.61 0.63 16.74
CA CYS A 128 0.24 0.59 17.92
C CYS A 128 1.66 1.11 17.60
N VAL A 129 2.59 0.94 18.54
CA VAL A 129 4.02 1.11 18.24
C VAL A 129 4.44 0.01 17.25
N PRO A 130 5.13 0.34 16.15
CA PRO A 130 5.66 -0.67 15.22
C PRO A 130 6.66 -1.58 15.94
N ALA A 131 6.64 -2.87 15.59
CA ALA A 131 7.62 -3.84 16.09
C ALA A 131 9.02 -3.56 15.54
N ALA A 132 9.12 -3.06 14.31
CA ALA A 132 10.36 -2.63 13.69
C ALA A 132 10.12 -1.52 12.65
N ILE A 133 11.18 -0.76 12.36
CA ILE A 133 11.22 0.18 11.23
C ILE A 133 12.42 -0.22 10.37
N ILE A 134 12.14 -0.65 9.14
CA ILE A 134 13.13 -1.10 8.18
C ILE A 134 13.38 0.03 7.18
N ARG A 135 14.65 0.43 7.06
CA ARG A 135 15.06 1.52 6.16
C ARG A 135 15.61 0.96 4.85
N PRO A 136 15.50 1.70 3.74
CA PRO A 136 16.15 1.32 2.48
C PRO A 136 17.66 1.20 2.68
N HIS A 137 18.26 0.18 2.07
CA HIS A 137 19.70 0.15 1.92
C HIS A 137 20.12 1.29 1.00
N GLN A 138 20.99 2.18 1.50
CA GLN A 138 21.58 3.23 0.68
C GLN A 138 22.27 2.59 -0.54
N LYS A 139 21.75 2.86 -1.73
CA LYS A 139 22.44 2.49 -2.98
C LYS A 139 23.73 3.30 -3.04
N ARG A 140 24.87 2.62 -2.89
CA ARG A 140 26.19 3.17 -3.17
C ARG A 140 26.42 3.28 -4.67
#